data_AF-A0A821EM84-F1
#
_entry.id   AF-A0A821EM84-F1
#
_cell.length_a   1.000
_cell.length_b   1.000
_cell.length_c   1.000
_cell.angle_alpha   90.00
_cell.angle_beta   90.00
_cell.angle_gamma   90.00
#
_symmetry.space_group_name_H-M   'P 1'
#
loop_
_entity.id
_entity.type
_entity.pdbx_description
1 polymer ?
#
loop_
_entity_poly.entity_id
_entity_poly.type
_entity_poly.pdbx_seq_one_letter_code
_entity_poly.pdbx_strand_id
1 'polypeptide(L)'
;VQLTLYSENEHDLEEVCMHITQQLGDGETNLQTLGKVLWEMGKPDLAEKYFMRFLEQLSSNIPLLGSLYEDLAKLASQNRQYDKSLQWHQKPINFNKTYPSITSLNTNKLIKSIDKFNERKNLPFSSNYFI
;
A
#
# COMPACT_ATOMS: atom_id res chain seq x y z
N VAL A 1 17.44 22.88 -28.59
CA VAL A 1 16.02 22.45 -28.71
C VAL A 1 15.76 21.48 -27.57
N GLN A 2 14.95 21.88 -26.59
CA GLN A 2 14.59 21.06 -25.44
C GLN A 2 13.19 20.50 -25.74
N LEU A 3 13.11 19.24 -26.16
CA LEU A 3 11.85 18.53 -26.39
C LEU A 3 11.35 18.03 -25.04
N THR A 4 10.49 18.79 -24.39
CA THR A 4 9.68 18.31 -23.26
C THR A 4 8.44 17.61 -23.82
N LEU A 5 8.49 16.28 -23.93
CA LEU A 5 7.32 15.43 -24.14
C LEU A 5 6.50 15.41 -22.85
N TYR A 6 5.67 16.43 -22.63
CA TYR A 6 4.65 16.39 -21.58
C TYR A 6 3.49 15.51 -22.03
N SER A 7 3.60 14.23 -21.66
CA SER A 7 2.54 13.30 -21.23
C SER A 7 1.10 13.56 -21.70
N GLU A 8 0.78 13.29 -22.95
CA GLU A 8 -0.62 13.03 -23.35
C GLU A 8 -1.21 11.85 -22.54
N ASN A 9 -0.38 10.88 -22.15
CA ASN A 9 -0.79 9.70 -21.38
C ASN A 9 -1.33 9.95 -19.96
N GLU A 10 -1.07 11.11 -19.31
CA GLU A 10 -1.54 11.33 -17.93
C GLU A 10 -3.01 11.76 -17.88
N HIS A 11 -3.46 12.53 -18.88
CA HIS A 11 -4.83 13.00 -18.95
C HIS A 11 -5.80 11.86 -19.28
N ASP A 12 -5.44 11.03 -20.27
CA ASP A 12 -6.19 9.83 -20.65
C ASP A 12 -6.31 8.84 -19.48
N LEU A 13 -5.28 8.78 -18.63
CA LEU A 13 -5.28 7.87 -17.48
C LEU A 13 -6.22 8.33 -16.38
N GLU A 14 -6.23 9.63 -16.10
CA GLU A 14 -7.16 10.21 -15.14
C GLU A 14 -8.60 10.02 -15.62
N GLU A 15 -8.84 10.09 -16.93
CA GLU A 15 -10.14 9.78 -17.54
C GLU A 15 -10.52 8.30 -17.42
N VAL A 16 -9.60 7.37 -17.70
CA VAL A 16 -9.84 5.91 -17.50
C VAL A 16 -10.10 5.61 -16.03
N CYS A 17 -9.34 6.22 -15.11
CA CYS A 17 -9.53 6.06 -13.68
C CYS A 17 -10.89 6.61 -13.24
N MET A 18 -11.24 7.81 -13.71
CA MET A 18 -12.53 8.45 -13.46
C MET A 18 -13.68 7.58 -13.98
N HIS A 19 -13.53 7.01 -15.17
CA HIS A 19 -14.50 6.11 -15.78
C HIS A 19 -14.68 4.83 -14.97
N ILE A 20 -13.59 4.22 -14.49
CA ILE A 20 -13.62 3.05 -13.61
C ILE A 20 -14.32 3.38 -12.29
N THR A 21 -14.04 4.53 -11.66
CA THR A 21 -14.76 4.97 -10.45
C THR A 21 -16.25 5.24 -10.70
N GLN A 22 -16.61 5.79 -11.86
CA GLN A 22 -18.02 6.01 -12.22
C GLN A 22 -18.77 4.70 -12.46
N GLN A 23 -18.12 3.70 -13.07
CA GLN A 23 -18.75 2.40 -13.33
C GLN A 23 -18.84 1.50 -12.10
N LEU A 24 -17.81 1.48 -11.26
CA LEU A 24 -17.76 0.60 -10.08
C LEU A 24 -18.37 1.26 -8.83
N GLY A 25 -18.50 2.59 -8.81
CA GLY A 25 -18.95 3.40 -7.67
C GLY A 25 -17.81 3.82 -6.73
N ASP A 26 -18.12 4.58 -5.68
CA ASP A 26 -17.15 5.12 -4.69
C ASP A 26 -16.85 4.14 -3.53
N GLY A 27 -17.13 2.85 -3.71
CA GLY A 27 -16.96 1.83 -2.68
C GLY A 27 -15.50 1.58 -2.29
N GLU A 28 -15.29 1.18 -1.04
CA GLU A 28 -14.01 0.79 -0.44
C GLU A 28 -13.12 -0.04 -1.39
N THR A 29 -13.64 -1.14 -1.91
CA THR A 29 -12.92 -2.07 -2.81
C THR A 29 -12.44 -1.42 -4.12
N ASN A 30 -13.11 -0.36 -4.57
CA ASN A 30 -12.83 0.25 -5.87
C ASN A 30 -11.57 1.11 -5.81
N LEU A 31 -11.32 1.80 -4.70
CA LEU A 31 -10.09 2.59 -4.53
C LEU A 31 -8.85 1.71 -4.43
N GLN A 32 -8.93 0.56 -3.75
CA GLN A 32 -7.80 -0.39 -3.72
C GLN A 32 -7.50 -0.94 -5.11
N THR A 33 -8.55 -1.31 -5.85
CA THR A 33 -8.43 -1.87 -7.19
C THR A 33 -7.80 -0.83 -8.13
N LEU A 34 -8.24 0.43 -8.04
CA LEU A 34 -7.69 1.52 -8.81
C LEU A 34 -6.21 1.78 -8.50
N GLY A 35 -5.84 1.79 -7.20
CA GLY A 35 -4.45 1.91 -6.79
C GLY A 35 -3.56 0.80 -7.37
N LYS A 36 -4.06 -0.44 -7.45
CA LYS A 36 -3.35 -1.57 -8.07
C LYS A 36 -3.18 -1.39 -9.57
N VAL A 37 -4.24 -0.98 -10.29
CA VAL A 37 -4.16 -0.72 -11.74
C VAL A 37 -3.12 0.38 -12.02
N LEU A 38 -3.18 1.49 -11.29
CA LEU A 38 -2.20 2.57 -11.41
C LEU A 38 -0.77 2.10 -11.13
N TRP A 39 -0.60 1.22 -10.14
CA TRP A 39 0.69 0.64 -9.81
C TRP A 39 1.22 -0.25 -10.95
N GLU A 40 0.39 -1.13 -11.50
CA GLU A 40 0.74 -1.99 -12.64
C GLU A 40 1.07 -1.19 -13.90
N MET A 41 0.48 0.00 -14.05
CA MET A 41 0.79 0.94 -15.14
C MET A 41 2.06 1.76 -14.91
N GLY A 42 2.82 1.50 -13.85
CA GLY A 42 4.07 2.20 -13.55
C GLY A 42 3.86 3.62 -13.06
N LYS A 43 2.70 3.93 -12.47
CA LYS A 43 2.36 5.23 -11.86
C LYS A 43 2.30 5.12 -10.33
N PRO A 44 3.44 4.88 -9.66
CA PRO A 44 3.42 4.55 -8.24
C PRO A 44 2.99 5.73 -7.34
N ASP A 45 3.24 6.97 -7.74
CA ASP A 45 2.83 8.15 -6.96
C ASP A 45 1.29 8.31 -6.92
N LEU A 46 0.64 8.05 -8.06
CA LEU A 46 -0.83 8.02 -8.14
C LEU A 46 -1.38 6.81 -7.38
N ALA A 47 -0.78 5.62 -7.53
CA ALA A 47 -1.17 4.44 -6.76
C ALA A 47 -1.14 4.71 -5.25
N GLU A 48 -0.08 5.35 -4.75
CA GLU A 48 0.04 5.71 -3.34
C GLU A 48 -1.09 6.64 -2.91
N LYS A 49 -1.39 7.68 -3.69
CA LYS A 49 -2.48 8.64 -3.40
C LYS A 49 -3.83 7.93 -3.20
N TYR A 50 -4.16 6.97 -4.07
CA TYR A 50 -5.42 6.22 -3.97
C TYR A 50 -5.42 5.21 -2.82
N PHE A 51 -4.30 4.54 -2.54
CA PHE A 51 -4.18 3.70 -1.36
C PHE A 51 -4.32 4.50 -0.05
N MET A 52 -3.78 5.72 0.01
CA MET A 52 -3.92 6.60 1.18
C MET A 52 -5.35 7.08 1.36
N ARG A 53 -6.02 7.50 0.28
CA ARG A 53 -7.45 7.87 0.32
C ARG A 53 -8.31 6.68 0.77
N PHE A 54 -7.97 5.47 0.31
CA PHE A 54 -8.68 4.26 0.73
C PHE A 54 -8.47 3.98 2.23
N LEU A 55 -7.25 4.18 2.74
CA LEU A 55 -6.93 4.02 4.16
C LEU A 55 -7.78 4.94 5.06
N GLU A 56 -8.03 6.17 4.62
CA GLU A 56 -8.88 7.14 5.33
C GLU A 56 -10.35 6.71 5.39
N GLN A 57 -10.85 6.01 4.36
CA GLN A 57 -12.24 5.54 4.31
C GLN A 57 -12.48 4.25 5.09
N LEU A 58 -11.46 3.41 5.24
CA LEU A 58 -11.50 2.07 5.84
C LEU A 58 -11.73 2.02 7.37
N SER A 59 -12.23 3.09 7.99
CA SER A 59 -12.24 3.36 9.44
C SER A 59 -12.68 2.20 10.38
N SER A 60 -13.27 1.12 9.88
CA SER A 60 -13.62 -0.09 10.66
C SER A 60 -13.42 -1.45 9.96
N ASN A 61 -12.97 -1.52 8.70
CA ASN A 61 -12.90 -2.79 7.94
C ASN A 61 -11.50 -3.43 8.03
N ILE A 62 -11.29 -4.15 9.14
CA ILE A 62 -9.99 -4.69 9.57
C ILE A 62 -9.32 -5.64 8.55
N PRO A 63 -10.04 -6.56 7.87
CA PRO A 63 -9.43 -7.42 6.85
C PRO A 63 -8.84 -6.65 5.66
N LEU A 64 -9.56 -5.64 5.16
CA LEU A 64 -9.10 -4.84 4.02
C LEU A 64 -7.88 -3.99 4.39
N LEU A 65 -7.83 -3.49 5.63
CA LEU A 65 -6.71 -2.74 6.19
C LEU A 65 -5.37 -3.51 6.07
N GLY A 66 -5.39 -4.82 6.36
CA GLY A 66 -4.20 -5.67 6.26
C GLY A 66 -3.64 -5.76 4.85
N SER A 67 -4.53 -6.00 3.88
CA SER A 67 -4.15 -6.08 2.47
C SER A 67 -3.63 -4.74 1.95
N LEU A 68 -4.23 -3.63 2.38
CA LEU A 68 -3.83 -2.29 2.00
C LEU A 68 -2.43 -1.92 2.53
N TYR A 69 -2.13 -2.24 3.80
CA TYR A 69 -0.79 -2.05 4.34
C TYR A 69 0.27 -2.88 3.61
N GLU A 70 -0.08 -4.10 3.19
CA GLU A 70 0.82 -4.93 2.37
C GLU A 70 1.08 -4.30 0.99
N ASP A 71 0.05 -3.76 0.35
CA ASP A 71 0.17 -3.07 -0.95
C ASP A 71 1.03 -1.80 -0.84
N LEU A 72 0.80 -0.96 0.18
CA LEU A 72 1.60 0.24 0.46
C LEU A 72 3.07 -0.10 0.74
N ALA A 73 3.32 -1.17 1.52
CA ALA A 73 4.68 -1.59 1.82
C ALA A 73 5.43 -2.08 0.57
N LYS A 74 4.75 -2.85 -0.30
CA LYS A 74 5.34 -3.31 -1.57
C LYS A 74 5.61 -2.15 -2.52
N LEU A 75 4.67 -1.21 -2.65
CA LEU A 75 4.80 -0.02 -3.47
C LEU A 75 6.04 0.79 -3.05
N ALA A 76 6.17 1.07 -1.75
CA ALA A 76 7.34 1.76 -1.19
C ALA A 76 8.64 0.98 -1.43
N SER A 77 8.63 -0.35 -1.29
CA SER A 77 9.80 -1.22 -1.54
C SER A 77 10.26 -1.17 -3.00
N GLN A 78 9.33 -1.23 -3.95
CA GLN A 78 9.63 -1.12 -5.38
C GLN A 78 10.17 0.27 -5.75
N ASN A 79 9.68 1.32 -5.09
CA ASN A 79 10.20 2.68 -5.23
C ASN A 79 11.50 2.93 -4.44
N ARG A 80 12.13 1.88 -3.88
CA ARG A 80 13.35 1.95 -3.04
C ARG A 80 13.20 2.80 -1.77
N GLN A 81 11.97 3.11 -1.36
CA GLN A 81 11.64 3.80 -0.12
C GLN A 81 11.55 2.79 1.03
N TYR A 82 12.68 2.20 1.37
CA TYR A 82 12.74 1.05 2.26
C TYR A 82 12.29 1.34 3.68
N ASP A 83 12.64 2.51 4.23
CA ASP A 83 12.20 2.90 5.58
C ASP A 83 10.68 3.06 5.65
N LYS A 84 10.08 3.60 4.58
CA LYS A 84 8.63 3.76 4.45
C LYS A 84 7.94 2.40 4.30
N SER A 85 8.52 1.48 3.53
CA SER A 85 8.06 0.10 3.40
C SER A 85 8.01 -0.61 4.76
N LEU A 86 9.06 -0.45 5.57
CA LEU A 86 9.12 -1.00 6.91
C LEU A 86 8.04 -0.41 7.83
N GLN A 87 7.86 0.92 7.81
CA GLN A 87 6.81 1.60 8.57
C GLN A 87 5.42 1.07 8.22
N TRP A 88 5.14 0.83 6.93
CA TRP A 88 3.86 0.28 6.49
C TRP A 88 3.64 -1.16 6.99
N HIS A 89 4.67 -2.00 7.02
CA HIS A 89 4.56 -3.34 7.60
C HIS A 89 4.38 -3.33 9.13
N GLN A 90 4.94 -2.34 9.83
CA GLN A 90 4.86 -2.24 11.29
C GLN A 90 3.51 -1.73 11.80
N LYS A 91 2.85 -0.81 11.08
CA LYS A 91 1.55 -0.24 11.48
C LYS A 91 0.48 -1.28 11.88
N PRO A 92 0.14 -2.29 11.06
CA PRO A 92 -0.86 -3.29 11.42
C PRO A 92 -0.42 -4.17 12.60
N ILE A 93 0.90 -4.41 12.76
CA ILE A 93 1.44 -5.19 13.88
C ILE A 93 1.27 -4.43 15.18
N ASN A 94 1.62 -3.13 15.18
CA ASN A 94 1.47 -2.27 16.35
C ASN A 94 -0.01 -2.10 16.73
N PHE A 95 -0.89 -1.91 15.74
CA PHE A 95 -2.33 -1.83 15.97
C PHE A 95 -2.89 -3.11 16.62
N ASN A 96 -2.51 -4.29 16.10
CA ASN A 96 -2.90 -5.57 16.66
C ASN A 96 -2.35 -5.79 18.08
N LYS A 97 -1.13 -5.33 18.37
CA LYS A 97 -0.56 -5.38 19.73
C LYS A 97 -1.30 -4.50 20.71
N THR A 98 -1.70 -3.29 20.31
CA THR A 98 -2.43 -2.35 21.17
C THR A 98 -3.89 -2.77 21.36
N TYR A 99 -4.51 -3.38 20.35
CA TYR A 99 -5.93 -3.75 20.35
C TYR A 99 -6.16 -5.20 19.88
N PRO A 100 -5.65 -6.20 20.63
CA PRO A 100 -5.70 -7.60 20.21
C PRO A 100 -7.12 -8.19 20.18
N SER A 101 -8.04 -7.62 20.98
CA SER A 101 -9.46 -8.02 21.00
C SER A 101 -10.27 -7.45 19.85
N ILE A 102 -9.80 -6.37 19.23
CA ILE A 102 -10.47 -5.70 18.11
C ILE A 102 -10.02 -6.32 16.78
N THR A 103 -8.79 -6.85 16.73
CA THR A 103 -8.11 -7.12 15.48
C THR A 103 -7.93 -8.62 15.25
N SER A 104 -8.45 -9.15 14.13
CA SER A 104 -8.21 -10.53 13.66
C SER A 104 -7.10 -10.63 12.61
N LEU A 105 -6.20 -9.64 12.56
CA LEU A 105 -5.15 -9.54 11.54
C LEU A 105 -4.13 -10.68 11.69
N ASN A 106 -4.02 -11.52 10.66
CA ASN A 106 -2.95 -12.49 10.55
C ASN A 106 -1.63 -11.79 10.18
N THR A 107 -0.93 -11.29 11.19
CA THR A 107 0.33 -10.55 11.06
C THR A 107 1.52 -11.43 10.64
N ASN A 108 1.38 -12.77 10.66
CA ASN A 108 2.47 -13.69 10.31
C ASN A 108 3.03 -13.48 8.90
N LYS A 109 2.16 -13.15 7.93
CA LYS A 109 2.59 -12.86 6.55
C LYS A 109 3.42 -11.57 6.47
N LEU A 110 3.04 -10.56 7.25
CA LEU A 110 3.74 -9.28 7.32
C LEU A 110 5.10 -9.43 8.02
N ILE A 111 5.15 -10.17 9.12
CA ILE A 111 6.39 -10.51 9.84
C ILE A 111 7.37 -11.23 8.91
N LYS A 112 6.92 -12.26 8.18
CA LYS A 112 7.75 -12.94 7.16
C LYS A 112 8.27 -11.99 6.07
N SER A 113 7.46 -11.00 5.68
CA SER A 113 7.86 -10.01 4.67
C SER A 113 8.92 -9.06 5.20
N ILE A 114 8.81 -8.63 6.46
CA ILE A 114 9.84 -7.83 7.14
C ILE A 114 11.13 -8.64 7.31
N ASP A 115 11.03 -9.89 7.76
CA ASP A 115 12.20 -10.75 7.96
C ASP A 115 12.99 -10.95 6.66
N LYS A 116 12.30 -11.25 5.55
CA LYS A 116 12.91 -11.34 4.22
C LYS A 116 13.54 -10.02 3.77
N PHE A 117 12.94 -8.89 4.15
CA PHE A 117 13.51 -7.58 3.87
C PHE A 117 14.78 -7.32 4.68
N ASN A 118 14.76 -7.63 5.99
CA ASN A 118 15.89 -7.47 6.90
C ASN A 118 17.07 -8.36 6.50
N GLU A 119 16.81 -9.61 6.10
CA GLU A 119 17.81 -10.54 5.57
C GLU A 119 18.56 -9.95 4.37
N ARG A 120 17.85 -9.37 3.40
CA ARG A 120 18.46 -8.70 2.23
C ARG A 120 19.35 -7.51 2.58
N LYS A 121 19.19 -6.94 3.78
CA LYS A 121 19.90 -5.76 4.26
C LYS A 121 20.90 -6.09 5.38
N ASN A 122 21.09 -7.36 5.73
CA ASN A 122 21.85 -7.79 6.91
C ASN A 122 21.40 -7.08 8.21
N LEU A 123 20.10 -6.80 8.33
CA LEU A 123 19.47 -6.26 9.54
C LEU A 123 18.98 -7.42 10.43
N PRO A 124 18.85 -7.21 11.76
CA PRO A 124 18.31 -8.23 12.65
C PRO A 124 16.89 -8.64 12.23
N PHE A 125 16.53 -9.92 12.42
CA PHE A 125 15.16 -10.38 12.21
C PHE A 125 14.16 -9.56 13.04
N SER A 126 12.97 -9.38 12.50
CA SER A 126 11.92 -8.59 13.14
C SER A 126 11.54 -9.14 14.51
N SER A 127 11.65 -10.47 14.72
CA SER A 127 11.52 -11.12 16.02
C SER A 127 12.37 -10.50 17.14
N ASN A 128 13.52 -9.90 16.82
CA ASN A 128 14.41 -9.23 17.78
C ASN A 128 13.93 -7.82 18.18
N TYR A 129 13.02 -7.23 17.42
CA TYR A 129 12.42 -5.91 17.70
C TYR A 129 11.05 -6.04 18.39
N PHE A 130 10.60 -7.26 18.67
CA PHE A 130 9.25 -7.56 19.15
C PHE A 130 9.18 -8.10 20.59
N ILE A 131 10.27 -8.02 21.36
CA ILE A 131 10.29 -8.30 22.82
C ILE A 131 9.51 -7.20 23.57
#